data_AF-A0A934TD76-F1
#
_entry.id   AF-A0A934TD76-F1
#
_cell.length_a   1.000
_cell.length_b   1.000
_cell.length_c   1.000
_cell.angle_alpha   90.00
_cell.angle_beta   90.00
_cell.angle_gamma   90.00
#
_symmetry.space_group_name_H-M   'P 1'
#
loop_
_entity.id
_entity.type
_entity.pdbx_description
1 polymer ?
#
loop_
_entity_poly.entity_id
_entity_poly.type
_entity_poly.pdbx_seq_one_letter_code
_entity_poly.pdbx_strand_id
1 'polypeptide(L)'
;MVLEYPITDRIISSVVSISEKIGRIKEIRNAHKHIDFDMMCNIKNIQNTLHYLEISYPDKYITQLISNDKPYTNTLSEEGHKMVQKVIDLHIGMTKHKYPNIDNLVKEYNNSGLFRNIGIENITEKYKVSKSDNFFLYDIAEFCSDSFYKMDSMLEELLLISLFYKEYGMILYLPYDEYFEQEKFIDSKGVNHFYNAELLSKERGSKYPLYEFHLSIIDSIIEDSIEMHYRLTHPISDRVEILQGKIKEPFSRKDYMKYYDIST
;
A
#
# COMPACT_ATOMS: atom_id res chain seq x y z
N MET A 1 -20.15 -12.67 -21.19
CA MET A 1 -20.40 -12.85 -19.75
C MET A 1 -21.36 -11.74 -19.35
N VAL A 2 -22.57 -12.06 -18.89
CA VAL A 2 -23.50 -11.05 -18.38
C VAL A 2 -23.08 -10.79 -16.95
N LEU A 3 -22.75 -9.55 -16.61
CA LEU A 3 -22.40 -9.18 -15.25
C LEU A 3 -23.66 -9.28 -14.39
N GLU A 4 -23.57 -9.91 -13.23
CA GLU A 4 -24.70 -10.03 -12.29
C GLU A 4 -24.98 -8.74 -11.50
N TYR A 5 -24.24 -7.67 -11.80
CA TYR A 5 -24.32 -6.38 -11.14
C TYR A 5 -24.21 -5.22 -12.16
N PRO A 6 -24.98 -4.14 -11.98
CA PRO A 6 -24.87 -2.95 -12.82
C PRO A 6 -23.56 -2.20 -12.57
N ILE A 7 -22.83 -1.92 -13.64
CA ILE A 7 -21.63 -1.08 -13.64
C ILE A 7 -22.01 0.29 -14.21
N THR A 8 -21.65 1.37 -13.51
CA THR A 8 -21.85 2.73 -13.99
C THR A 8 -20.68 3.20 -14.86
N ASP A 9 -20.89 4.20 -15.71
CA ASP A 9 -19.80 4.78 -16.54
C ASP A 9 -18.62 5.28 -15.69
N ARG A 10 -18.90 5.76 -14.47
CA ARG A 10 -17.86 6.19 -13.52
C ARG A 10 -17.06 5.03 -12.97
N ILE A 11 -17.70 3.91 -12.62
CA ILE A 11 -16.99 2.70 -12.22
C ILE A 11 -16.10 2.22 -13.38
N ILE A 12 -16.63 2.18 -14.62
CA ILE A 12 -15.84 1.82 -15.80
C ILE A 12 -14.63 2.76 -15.96
N SER A 13 -14.85 4.07 -15.85
CA SER A 13 -13.79 5.07 -15.97
C SER A 13 -12.68 4.85 -14.93
N SER A 14 -13.02 4.64 -13.67
CA SER A 14 -12.04 4.37 -12.62
C SER A 14 -11.33 3.04 -12.83
N VAL A 15 -12.04 2.00 -13.25
CA VAL A 15 -11.47 0.68 -13.56
C VAL A 15 -10.43 0.78 -14.67
N VAL A 16 -10.75 1.48 -15.76
CA VAL A 16 -9.83 1.71 -16.87
C VAL A 16 -8.60 2.49 -16.39
N SER A 17 -8.79 3.62 -15.71
CA SER A 17 -7.69 4.45 -15.20
C SER A 17 -6.76 3.69 -14.25
N ILE A 18 -7.32 2.99 -13.26
CA ILE A 18 -6.54 2.16 -12.33
C ILE A 18 -5.77 1.08 -13.10
N SER A 19 -6.42 0.38 -14.03
CA SER A 19 -5.80 -0.67 -14.82
C SER A 19 -4.64 -0.15 -15.67
N GLU A 20 -4.78 1.04 -16.27
CA GLU A 20 -3.71 1.71 -17.01
C GLU A 20 -2.53 2.08 -16.11
N LYS A 21 -2.80 2.63 -14.92
CA LYS A 21 -1.77 2.96 -13.92
C LYS A 21 -1.03 1.72 -13.44
N ILE A 22 -1.75 0.64 -13.14
CA ILE A 22 -1.18 -0.67 -12.79
C ILE A 22 -0.32 -1.21 -13.94
N GLY A 23 -0.78 -1.10 -15.19
CA GLY A 23 -0.01 -1.46 -16.38
C GLY A 23 1.29 -0.67 -16.48
N ARG A 24 1.22 0.65 -16.31
CA ARG A 24 2.37 1.55 -16.30
C ARG A 24 3.37 1.19 -15.21
N ILE A 25 2.92 0.88 -13.98
CA ILE A 25 3.79 0.43 -12.88
C ILE A 25 4.51 -0.89 -13.26
N LYS A 26 3.81 -1.84 -13.87
CA LYS A 26 4.41 -3.10 -14.32
C LYS A 26 5.48 -2.88 -15.39
N GLU A 27 5.22 -2.02 -16.38
CA GLU A 27 6.20 -1.64 -17.40
C GLU A 27 7.44 -0.99 -16.77
N ILE A 28 7.19 -0.04 -15.87
CA ILE A 28 8.19 0.67 -15.09
C ILE A 28 9.11 -0.30 -14.32
N ARG A 29 8.53 -1.25 -13.57
CA ARG A 29 9.26 -2.27 -12.79
C ARG A 29 10.10 -3.16 -13.71
N ASN A 30 9.55 -3.52 -14.86
CA ASN A 30 10.26 -4.33 -15.84
C ASN A 30 11.43 -3.58 -16.51
N ALA A 31 11.29 -2.28 -16.74
CA ALA A 31 12.34 -1.44 -17.33
C ALA A 31 13.46 -1.12 -16.33
N HIS A 32 13.14 -0.97 -15.04
CA HIS A 32 14.08 -0.57 -13.98
C HIS A 32 14.26 -1.67 -12.93
N LYS A 33 14.57 -2.91 -13.35
CA LYS A 33 14.78 -4.08 -12.46
C LYS A 33 15.81 -3.87 -11.35
N HIS A 34 16.65 -2.87 -11.54
CA HIS A 34 17.75 -2.50 -10.69
C HIS A 34 17.29 -1.64 -9.48
N ILE A 35 16.03 -1.20 -9.50
CA ILE A 35 15.32 -0.55 -8.40
C ILE A 35 14.37 -1.59 -7.79
N ASP A 36 14.54 -1.84 -6.49
CA ASP A 36 13.60 -2.67 -5.73
C ASP A 36 12.36 -1.85 -5.37
N PHE A 37 11.46 -1.68 -6.35
CA PHE A 37 10.24 -0.89 -6.22
C PHE A 37 9.36 -1.38 -5.06
N ASP A 38 9.21 -2.71 -4.94
CA ASP A 38 8.37 -3.33 -3.92
C ASP A 38 8.92 -3.03 -2.52
N MET A 39 10.24 -3.12 -2.33
CA MET A 39 10.89 -2.72 -1.09
C MET A 39 10.64 -1.24 -0.76
N MET A 40 10.74 -0.35 -1.76
CA MET A 40 10.54 1.09 -1.54
C MET A 40 9.09 1.42 -1.16
N CYS A 41 8.11 0.81 -1.85
CA CYS A 41 6.70 0.90 -1.48
C CYS A 41 6.49 0.41 -0.05
N ASN A 42 7.08 -0.75 0.30
CA ASN A 42 6.91 -1.34 1.62
C ASN A 42 7.53 -0.48 2.73
N ILE A 43 8.68 0.15 2.49
CA ILE A 43 9.28 1.11 3.42
C ILE A 43 8.34 2.29 3.66
N LYS A 44 7.68 2.82 2.62
CA LYS A 44 6.70 3.90 2.79
C LYS A 44 5.45 3.46 3.54
N ASN A 45 4.93 2.27 3.27
CA ASN A 45 3.83 1.69 4.06
C ASN A 45 4.22 1.51 5.54
N ILE A 46 5.47 1.09 5.83
CA ILE A 46 6.02 1.02 7.18
C ILE A 46 6.11 2.42 7.81
N GLN A 47 6.57 3.43 7.07
CA GLN A 47 6.62 4.81 7.55
C GLN A 47 5.25 5.32 7.95
N ASN A 48 4.23 5.08 7.12
CA ASN A 48 2.85 5.45 7.44
C ASN A 48 2.42 4.77 8.74
N THR A 49 2.67 3.47 8.88
CA THR A 49 2.36 2.74 10.13
C THR A 49 3.09 3.32 11.36
N LEU A 50 4.37 3.67 11.22
CA LEU A 50 5.13 4.28 12.30
C LEU A 50 4.63 5.69 12.64
N HIS A 51 4.17 6.45 11.65
CA HIS A 51 3.53 7.75 11.86
C HIS A 51 2.29 7.64 12.76
N TYR A 52 1.43 6.64 12.52
CA TYR A 52 0.26 6.36 13.38
C TYR A 52 0.63 6.00 14.82
N LEU A 53 1.81 5.40 15.01
CA LEU A 53 2.33 5.06 16.33
C LEU A 53 3.14 6.21 16.97
N GLU A 54 3.18 7.38 16.32
CA GLU A 54 3.99 8.54 16.73
C GLU A 54 5.50 8.24 16.82
N ILE A 55 5.98 7.28 16.02
CA ILE A 55 7.38 6.87 15.96
C ILE A 55 8.04 7.47 14.73
N SER A 56 9.08 8.28 14.94
CA SER A 56 9.96 8.74 13.86
C SER A 56 11.15 7.81 13.71
N TYR A 57 11.29 7.17 12.54
CA TYR A 57 12.42 6.30 12.25
C TYR A 57 12.87 6.45 10.80
N PRO A 58 14.14 6.75 10.48
CA PRO A 58 14.57 7.02 9.09
C PRO A 58 14.44 5.83 8.11
N ASP A 59 14.14 6.11 6.83
CA ASP A 59 14.03 5.11 5.73
C ASP A 59 15.27 4.22 5.62
N LYS A 60 16.47 4.82 5.70
CA LYS A 60 17.75 4.08 5.68
C LYS A 60 17.84 3.07 6.83
N TYR A 61 17.15 3.31 7.94
CA TYR A 61 17.21 2.47 9.12
C TYR A 61 16.30 1.26 8.98
N ILE A 62 15.08 1.50 8.49
CA ILE A 62 14.12 0.46 8.09
C ILE A 62 14.74 -0.47 7.04
N THR A 63 15.38 0.11 6.00
CA THR A 63 15.99 -0.66 4.91
C THR A 63 17.01 -1.69 5.40
N GLN A 64 17.87 -1.32 6.34
CA GLN A 64 18.89 -2.26 6.86
C GLN A 64 18.27 -3.33 7.75
N LEU A 65 17.25 -2.98 8.55
CA LEU A 65 16.51 -3.95 9.36
C LEU A 65 15.82 -5.00 8.48
N ILE A 66 15.20 -4.58 7.37
CA ILE A 66 14.61 -5.53 6.42
C ILE A 66 15.70 -6.39 5.76
N SER A 67 16.86 -5.80 5.43
CA SER A 67 17.96 -6.48 4.73
C SER A 67 18.83 -7.37 5.63
N ASN A 68 18.61 -7.38 6.95
CA ASN A 68 19.48 -8.03 7.95
C ASN A 68 20.96 -7.58 7.89
N ASP A 69 21.23 -6.36 7.41
CA ASP A 69 22.58 -5.80 7.39
C ASP A 69 22.95 -5.22 8.76
N LYS A 70 24.26 -5.21 9.06
CA LYS A 70 24.89 -4.93 10.38
C LYS A 70 24.25 -3.79 11.22
N PRO A 71 24.34 -3.88 12.57
CA PRO A 71 23.49 -3.13 13.50
C PRO A 71 23.73 -1.61 13.51
N TYR A 72 22.64 -0.89 13.77
CA TYR A 72 22.57 0.54 13.98
C TYR A 72 23.19 1.03 15.28
N THR A 73 23.67 2.29 15.25
CA THR A 73 23.67 3.17 16.40
C THR A 73 22.22 3.47 16.79
N ASN A 74 21.75 2.81 17.86
CA ASN A 74 20.38 2.93 18.35
C ASN A 74 20.12 4.33 18.91
N THR A 75 19.23 5.11 18.27
CA THR A 75 18.75 6.39 18.80
C THR A 75 17.42 6.26 19.55
N LEU A 76 16.75 5.10 19.43
CA LEU A 76 15.49 4.80 20.11
C LEU A 76 15.74 4.09 21.43
N SER A 77 14.75 4.16 22.34
CA SER A 77 14.71 3.29 23.50
C SER A 77 14.59 1.81 23.08
N GLU A 78 14.91 0.89 23.98
CA GLU A 78 14.71 -0.56 23.73
C GLU A 78 13.26 -0.87 23.36
N GLU A 79 12.31 -0.18 24.00
CA GLU A 79 10.87 -0.30 23.71
C GLU A 79 10.52 0.22 22.31
N GLY A 80 11.03 1.40 21.93
CA GLY A 80 10.83 1.94 20.59
C GLY A 80 11.40 1.03 19.51
N HIS A 81 12.56 0.42 19.74
CA HIS A 81 13.13 -0.56 18.82
C HIS A 81 12.25 -1.80 18.67
N LYS A 82 11.70 -2.34 19.78
CA LYS A 82 10.76 -3.47 19.75
C LYS A 82 9.50 -3.12 18.96
N MET A 83 8.97 -1.90 19.09
CA MET A 83 7.81 -1.45 18.32
C MET A 83 8.13 -1.38 16.82
N VAL A 84 9.25 -0.76 16.44
CA VAL A 84 9.69 -0.71 15.04
C VAL A 84 9.86 -2.10 14.46
N GLN A 85 10.50 -3.03 15.19
CA GLN A 85 10.68 -4.40 14.73
C GLN A 85 9.35 -5.11 14.49
N LYS A 86 8.37 -4.95 15.40
CA LYS A 86 7.03 -5.51 15.22
C LYS A 86 6.31 -4.96 13.98
N VAL A 87 6.45 -3.66 13.69
CA VAL A 87 5.87 -3.05 12.48
C VAL A 87 6.52 -3.64 11.24
N ILE A 88 7.85 -3.72 11.24
CA ILE A 88 8.61 -4.32 10.13
C ILE A 88 8.20 -5.78 9.93
N ASP A 89 8.10 -6.57 11.00
CA ASP A 89 7.72 -7.98 10.93
C ASP A 89 6.30 -8.16 10.37
N LEU A 90 5.36 -7.28 10.72
CA LEU A 90 4.00 -7.27 10.17
C LEU A 90 4.01 -7.04 8.65
N HIS A 91 4.73 -6.02 8.18
CA HIS A 91 4.82 -5.67 6.75
C HIS A 91 5.65 -6.67 5.94
N ILE A 92 6.73 -7.20 6.52
CA ILE A 92 7.51 -8.28 5.89
C ILE A 92 6.68 -9.55 5.83
N GLY A 93 5.93 -9.86 6.90
CA GLY A 93 4.97 -10.96 6.99
C GLY A 93 4.16 -11.03 5.71
N MET A 94 3.46 -9.93 5.38
CA MET A 94 2.64 -9.72 4.17
C MET A 94 3.28 -10.23 2.87
N THR A 95 4.60 -10.07 2.73
CA THR A 95 5.34 -10.40 1.51
C THR A 95 5.83 -11.86 1.46
N LYS A 96 6.19 -12.42 2.62
CA LYS A 96 6.83 -13.75 2.76
C LYS A 96 5.84 -14.89 2.60
N HIS A 97 4.63 -14.71 3.11
CA HIS A 97 3.57 -15.66 2.85
C HIS A 97 2.77 -15.09 1.69
N LYS A 98 2.65 -15.81 0.57
CA LYS A 98 1.81 -15.40 -0.57
C LYS A 98 0.32 -15.50 -0.19
N TYR A 99 -0.13 -14.74 0.82
CA TYR A 99 -1.30 -15.04 1.65
C TYR A 99 -2.53 -15.39 0.81
N PRO A 100 -2.92 -16.67 0.78
CA PRO A 100 -4.18 -17.08 0.19
C PRO A 100 -5.36 -16.69 1.10
N ASN A 101 -5.08 -16.44 2.38
CA ASN A 101 -6.09 -16.22 3.42
C ASN A 101 -5.79 -14.95 4.25
N ILE A 102 -6.60 -13.92 4.00
CA ILE A 102 -6.63 -12.65 4.73
C ILE A 102 -6.79 -12.83 6.24
N ASP A 103 -7.47 -13.88 6.70
CA ASP A 103 -7.69 -14.14 8.13
C ASP A 103 -6.37 -14.39 8.88
N ASN A 104 -5.31 -14.84 8.19
CA ASN A 104 -3.98 -14.98 8.79
C ASN A 104 -3.31 -13.62 9.02
N LEU A 105 -3.49 -12.66 8.11
CA LEU A 105 -2.99 -11.30 8.31
C LEU A 105 -3.62 -10.66 9.54
N VAL A 106 -4.92 -10.86 9.75
CA VAL A 106 -5.64 -10.38 10.93
C VAL A 106 -5.09 -11.02 12.21
N LYS A 107 -4.76 -12.31 12.18
CA LYS A 107 -4.11 -12.99 13.32
C LYS A 107 -2.74 -12.40 13.61
N GLU A 108 -1.93 -12.16 12.59
CA GLU A 108 -0.61 -11.54 12.75
C GLU A 108 -0.72 -10.10 13.27
N TYR A 109 -1.66 -9.33 12.73
CA TYR A 109 -2.01 -8.00 13.21
C TYR A 109 -2.36 -8.00 14.70
N ASN A 110 -3.29 -8.87 15.12
CA ASN A 110 -3.66 -9.02 16.53
C ASN A 110 -2.48 -9.52 17.40
N ASN A 111 -1.69 -10.47 16.90
CA ASN A 111 -0.54 -11.02 17.62
C ASN A 111 0.63 -10.03 17.76
N SER A 112 0.71 -9.02 16.88
CA SER A 112 1.74 -7.97 16.97
C SER A 112 1.66 -7.21 18.30
N GLY A 113 0.44 -7.08 18.86
CA GLY A 113 0.18 -6.24 20.03
C GLY A 113 0.55 -4.77 19.82
N LEU A 114 0.64 -4.31 18.56
CA LEU A 114 0.87 -2.91 18.21
C LEU A 114 -0.42 -2.09 18.32
N PHE A 115 -1.55 -2.73 18.02
CA PHE A 115 -2.85 -2.09 17.92
C PHE A 115 -3.87 -2.83 18.79
N ARG A 116 -5.05 -2.21 18.96
CA ARG A 116 -6.14 -2.85 19.70
C ARG A 116 -6.57 -4.12 18.98
N ASN A 117 -6.70 -5.23 19.72
CA ASN A 117 -7.19 -6.48 19.14
C ASN A 117 -8.56 -6.28 18.48
N ILE A 118 -8.63 -6.72 17.24
CA ILE A 118 -9.83 -6.64 16.40
C ILE A 118 -10.50 -8.00 16.45
N GLY A 119 -11.68 -8.05 17.07
CA GLY A 119 -12.51 -9.26 17.19
C GLY A 119 -13.27 -9.59 15.90
N ILE A 120 -12.67 -9.36 14.72
CA ILE A 120 -13.31 -9.71 13.46
C ILE A 120 -12.81 -11.10 13.05
N GLU A 121 -13.66 -12.10 13.26
CA GLU A 121 -13.47 -13.45 12.74
C GLU A 121 -13.98 -13.53 11.29
N ASN A 122 -13.34 -14.38 10.48
CA ASN A 122 -13.74 -14.66 9.09
C ASN A 122 -13.86 -13.41 8.19
N ILE A 123 -12.86 -12.51 8.23
CA ILE A 123 -12.80 -11.32 7.35
C ILE A 123 -12.96 -11.72 5.88
N THR A 124 -12.32 -12.82 5.50
CA THR A 124 -12.42 -13.35 4.13
C THR A 124 -13.86 -13.63 3.70
N GLU A 125 -14.69 -14.14 4.61
CA GLU A 125 -16.11 -14.42 4.35
C GLU A 125 -16.94 -13.14 4.46
N LYS A 126 -16.72 -12.35 5.50
CA LYS A 126 -17.44 -11.10 5.79
C LYS A 126 -17.37 -10.10 4.64
N TYR A 127 -16.21 -9.96 4.00
CA TYR A 127 -16.00 -9.03 2.89
C TYR A 127 -15.83 -9.74 1.54
N LYS A 128 -16.18 -11.04 1.45
CA LYS A 128 -16.20 -11.85 0.21
C LYS A 128 -14.90 -11.84 -0.60
N VAL A 129 -13.76 -11.59 0.04
CA VAL A 129 -12.48 -11.26 -0.60
C VAL A 129 -11.80 -12.42 -1.37
N SER A 130 -12.46 -13.57 -1.48
CA SER A 130 -11.89 -14.76 -2.13
C SER A 130 -12.87 -15.61 -2.96
N LYS A 131 -14.15 -15.25 -3.02
CA LYS A 131 -15.22 -16.09 -3.61
C LYS A 131 -16.16 -15.33 -4.54
N SER A 132 -15.74 -14.18 -5.01
CA SER A 132 -16.55 -13.33 -5.88
C SER A 132 -16.34 -13.69 -7.35
N ASP A 133 -17.43 -13.74 -8.12
CA ASP A 133 -17.39 -13.79 -9.59
C ASP A 133 -17.23 -12.38 -10.20
N ASN A 134 -17.09 -11.34 -9.36
CA ASN A 134 -16.89 -9.98 -9.82
C ASN A 134 -15.44 -9.74 -10.25
N PHE A 135 -15.19 -8.63 -10.97
CA PHE A 135 -13.81 -8.23 -11.23
C PHE A 135 -13.18 -7.64 -9.96
N PHE A 136 -11.86 -7.82 -9.81
CA PHE A 136 -11.11 -7.43 -8.61
C PHE A 136 -11.44 -6.03 -8.06
N LEU A 137 -11.41 -5.00 -8.89
CA LEU A 137 -11.67 -3.61 -8.45
C LEU A 137 -13.11 -3.40 -7.94
N TYR A 138 -14.08 -4.21 -8.37
CA TYR A 138 -15.42 -4.18 -7.79
C TYR A 138 -15.40 -4.69 -6.35
N ASP A 139 -14.70 -5.81 -6.11
CA ASP A 139 -14.56 -6.37 -4.77
C ASP A 139 -13.79 -5.44 -3.85
N ILE A 140 -12.79 -4.72 -4.38
CA ILE A 140 -12.10 -3.66 -3.63
C ILE A 140 -13.07 -2.53 -3.26
N ALA A 141 -13.93 -2.10 -4.18
CA ALA A 141 -14.90 -1.05 -3.91
C ALA A 141 -15.95 -1.48 -2.86
N GLU A 142 -16.43 -2.73 -2.93
CA GLU A 142 -17.32 -3.33 -1.93
C GLU A 142 -16.60 -3.43 -0.57
N PHE A 143 -15.36 -3.92 -0.55
CA PHE A 143 -14.52 -4.00 0.65
C PHE A 143 -14.40 -2.63 1.30
N CYS A 144 -13.82 -1.64 0.62
CA CYS A 144 -13.62 -0.29 1.15
C CYS A 144 -14.93 0.34 1.62
N SER A 145 -16.01 0.23 0.84
CA SER A 145 -17.31 0.76 1.24
C SER A 145 -17.88 0.11 2.50
N ASP A 146 -17.57 -1.17 2.73
CA ASP A 146 -18.07 -1.92 3.88
C ASP A 146 -17.17 -1.83 5.11
N SER A 147 -15.85 -1.73 4.93
CA SER A 147 -14.86 -1.60 6.00
C SER A 147 -14.76 -0.18 6.54
N PHE A 148 -14.95 0.83 5.70
CA PHE A 148 -14.70 2.22 6.07
C PHE A 148 -15.46 2.65 7.34
N TYR A 149 -14.72 3.18 8.32
CA TYR A 149 -15.15 3.51 9.69
C TYR A 149 -15.67 2.35 10.57
N LYS A 150 -15.72 1.12 10.05
CA LYS A 150 -16.15 -0.09 10.80
C LYS A 150 -14.99 -1.00 11.20
N MET A 151 -13.80 -0.72 10.67
CA MET A 151 -12.57 -1.42 10.97
C MET A 151 -11.52 -0.42 11.45
N ASP A 152 -10.50 -0.93 12.14
CA ASP A 152 -9.31 -0.15 12.42
C ASP A 152 -8.65 0.24 11.09
N SER A 153 -8.34 1.52 10.94
CA SER A 153 -7.83 2.10 9.70
C SER A 153 -6.54 1.39 9.26
N MET A 154 -5.61 1.13 10.19
CA MET A 154 -4.35 0.43 9.88
C MET A 154 -4.59 -0.96 9.32
N LEU A 155 -5.56 -1.69 9.87
CA LEU A 155 -5.93 -3.00 9.34
C LEU A 155 -6.54 -2.87 7.94
N GLU A 156 -7.34 -1.84 7.68
CA GLU A 156 -7.93 -1.57 6.36
C GLU A 156 -6.87 -1.32 5.30
N GLU A 157 -5.90 -0.46 5.59
CA GLU A 157 -4.77 -0.18 4.70
C GLU A 157 -3.91 -1.42 4.45
N LEU A 158 -3.55 -2.17 5.50
CA LEU A 158 -2.78 -3.42 5.39
C LEU A 158 -3.50 -4.49 4.53
N LEU A 159 -4.81 -4.61 4.69
CA LEU A 159 -5.63 -5.53 3.91
C LEU A 159 -5.71 -5.10 2.45
N LEU A 160 -5.87 -3.80 2.19
CA LEU A 160 -5.89 -3.25 0.84
C LEU A 160 -4.55 -3.52 0.13
N ILE A 161 -3.41 -3.24 0.77
CA ILE A 161 -2.08 -3.54 0.23
C ILE A 161 -1.94 -5.03 -0.07
N SER A 162 -2.34 -5.87 0.87
CA SER A 162 -2.29 -7.34 0.71
C SER A 162 -3.15 -7.83 -0.45
N LEU A 163 -4.29 -7.19 -0.69
CA LEU A 163 -5.18 -7.52 -1.80
C LEU A 163 -4.57 -7.19 -3.16
N PHE A 164 -4.01 -6.00 -3.30
CA PHE A 164 -3.29 -5.61 -4.51
C PHE A 164 -2.05 -6.49 -4.74
N TYR A 165 -1.33 -6.86 -3.69
CA TYR A 165 -0.21 -7.79 -3.79
C TYR A 165 -0.66 -9.18 -4.26
N LYS A 166 -1.78 -9.70 -3.74
CA LYS A 166 -2.35 -10.98 -4.16
C LYS A 166 -2.78 -10.97 -5.63
N GLU A 167 -3.43 -9.90 -6.08
CA GLU A 167 -3.94 -9.77 -7.45
C GLU A 167 -2.82 -9.55 -8.47
N TYR A 168 -1.89 -8.65 -8.17
CA TYR A 168 -0.91 -8.16 -9.15
C TYR A 168 0.52 -8.63 -8.91
N GLY A 169 0.82 -9.27 -7.79
CA GLY A 169 2.16 -9.75 -7.44
C GLY A 169 3.16 -8.63 -7.21
N MET A 170 2.70 -7.47 -6.73
CA MET A 170 3.54 -6.30 -6.44
C MET A 170 3.01 -5.51 -5.26
N ILE A 171 3.93 -4.98 -4.45
CA ILE A 171 3.59 -4.12 -3.33
C ILE A 171 3.44 -2.69 -3.85
N LEU A 172 2.30 -2.08 -3.55
CA LEU A 172 2.03 -0.68 -3.85
C LEU A 172 2.11 0.14 -2.56
N TYR A 173 2.49 1.40 -2.70
CA TYR A 173 2.27 2.40 -1.66
C TYR A 173 0.83 2.87 -1.80
N LEU A 174 -0.01 2.54 -0.81
CA LEU A 174 -1.44 2.85 -0.79
C LEU A 174 -1.78 3.59 0.51
N PRO A 175 -1.46 4.90 0.61
CA PRO A 175 -1.74 5.73 1.80
C PRO A 175 -3.24 6.06 1.90
N TYR A 176 -4.05 5.03 2.07
CA TYR A 176 -5.50 5.12 2.01
C TYR A 176 -6.04 5.91 3.20
N ASP A 177 -5.54 5.68 4.40
CA ASP A 177 -6.00 6.38 5.60
C ASP A 177 -5.50 7.81 5.65
N GLU A 178 -4.23 8.02 5.29
CA GLU A 178 -3.62 9.34 5.17
C GLU A 178 -4.41 10.24 4.20
N TYR A 179 -5.00 9.66 3.15
CA TYR A 179 -5.90 10.39 2.25
C TYR A 179 -7.10 11.00 2.98
N PHE A 180 -7.70 10.26 3.92
CA PHE A 180 -8.81 10.76 4.72
C PHE A 180 -8.36 11.73 5.80
N GLU A 181 -7.23 11.48 6.45
CA GLU A 181 -6.69 12.40 7.47
C GLU A 181 -6.33 13.77 6.90
N GLN A 182 -5.85 13.80 5.65
CA GLN A 182 -5.54 15.03 4.93
C GLN A 182 -6.78 15.68 4.28
N GLU A 183 -7.98 15.13 4.51
CA GLU A 183 -9.24 15.59 3.94
C GLU A 183 -9.21 15.76 2.41
N LYS A 184 -8.41 14.93 1.70
CA LYS A 184 -8.27 15.00 0.23
C LYS A 184 -9.58 14.72 -0.52
N PHE A 185 -10.61 14.21 0.18
CA PHE A 185 -11.96 14.05 -0.34
C PHE A 185 -12.79 15.35 -0.33
N ILE A 186 -12.24 16.47 0.14
CA ILE A 186 -12.85 17.80 0.06
C ILE A 186 -12.18 18.58 -1.08
N ASP A 187 -12.95 19.01 -2.08
CA ASP A 187 -12.38 19.78 -3.19
C ASP A 187 -12.04 21.24 -2.82
N SER A 188 -11.39 21.94 -3.75
CA SER A 188 -11.01 23.35 -3.60
C SER A 188 -12.20 24.30 -3.40
N LYS A 189 -13.44 23.84 -3.63
CA LYS A 189 -14.68 24.59 -3.42
C LYS A 189 -15.34 24.25 -2.08
N GLY A 190 -14.74 23.37 -1.28
CA GLY A 190 -15.26 22.91 0.01
C GLY A 190 -16.31 21.80 -0.13
N VAL A 191 -16.42 21.16 -1.29
CA VAL A 191 -17.38 20.08 -1.51
C VAL A 191 -16.82 18.78 -0.94
N ASN A 192 -17.51 18.22 0.05
CA ASN A 192 -17.18 16.92 0.63
C ASN A 192 -17.73 15.79 -0.27
N HIS A 193 -16.84 15.14 -1.02
CA HIS A 193 -17.22 14.08 -1.96
C HIS A 193 -17.70 12.79 -1.26
N PHE A 194 -17.21 12.49 -0.06
CA PHE A 194 -17.67 11.35 0.72
C PHE A 194 -19.14 11.54 1.15
N TYR A 195 -19.44 12.68 1.76
CA TYR A 195 -20.80 13.02 2.20
C TYR A 195 -21.79 13.02 1.02
N ASN A 196 -21.39 13.56 -0.13
CA ASN A 196 -22.21 13.52 -1.34
C ASN A 196 -22.47 12.09 -1.83
N ALA A 197 -21.46 11.22 -1.79
CA ALA A 197 -21.62 9.82 -2.14
C ALA A 197 -22.58 9.11 -1.18
N GLU A 198 -22.48 9.35 0.14
CA GLU A 198 -23.42 8.82 1.13
C GLU A 198 -24.87 9.28 0.88
N LEU A 199 -25.06 10.57 0.60
CA LEU A 199 -26.38 11.13 0.31
C LEU A 199 -26.99 10.48 -0.94
N LEU A 200 -26.23 10.43 -2.04
CA LEU A 200 -26.67 9.80 -3.29
C LEU A 200 -26.95 8.30 -3.10
N SER A 201 -26.16 7.61 -2.28
CA SER A 201 -26.39 6.21 -1.96
C SER A 201 -27.73 6.00 -1.24
N LYS A 202 -28.07 6.88 -0.30
CA LYS A 202 -29.36 6.86 0.42
C LYS A 202 -30.52 7.17 -0.52
N GLU A 203 -30.40 8.22 -1.34
CA GLU A 203 -31.45 8.64 -2.28
C GLU A 203 -31.76 7.57 -3.35
N ARG A 204 -30.73 6.86 -3.82
CA ARG A 204 -30.85 5.82 -4.86
C ARG A 204 -31.12 4.42 -4.30
N GLY A 205 -31.05 4.24 -2.98
CA GLY A 205 -31.14 2.91 -2.35
C GLY A 205 -30.04 1.95 -2.85
N SER A 206 -28.84 2.45 -3.13
CA SER A 206 -27.76 1.69 -3.77
C SER A 206 -26.39 2.12 -3.26
N LYS A 207 -25.43 1.18 -3.12
CA LYS A 207 -24.05 1.48 -2.71
C LYS A 207 -23.14 1.99 -3.84
N TYR A 208 -23.58 1.99 -5.09
CA TYR A 208 -22.71 2.37 -6.22
C TYR A 208 -22.09 3.77 -6.12
N PRO A 209 -22.79 4.81 -5.63
CA PRO A 209 -22.14 6.10 -5.37
C PRO A 209 -20.94 6.00 -4.42
N LEU A 210 -21.00 5.15 -3.39
CA LEU A 210 -19.85 4.88 -2.51
C LEU A 210 -18.76 4.09 -3.24
N TYR A 211 -19.12 3.12 -4.09
CA TYR A 211 -18.14 2.36 -4.85
C TYR A 211 -17.37 3.26 -5.83
N GLU A 212 -18.07 4.15 -6.53
CA GLU A 212 -17.47 5.18 -7.38
C GLU A 212 -16.50 6.06 -6.58
N PHE A 213 -16.91 6.47 -5.38
CA PHE A 213 -16.07 7.28 -4.49
C PHE A 213 -14.80 6.55 -4.06
N HIS A 214 -14.89 5.34 -3.52
CA HIS A 214 -13.71 4.59 -3.07
C HIS A 214 -12.77 4.24 -4.23
N LEU A 215 -13.32 3.90 -5.41
CA LEU A 215 -12.51 3.71 -6.61
C LEU A 215 -11.78 4.98 -7.04
N SER A 216 -12.39 6.16 -6.89
CA SER A 216 -11.72 7.43 -7.18
C SER A 216 -10.56 7.73 -6.23
N ILE A 217 -10.67 7.32 -4.96
CA ILE A 217 -9.56 7.42 -3.99
C ILE A 217 -8.44 6.49 -4.40
N ILE A 218 -8.74 5.21 -4.68
CA ILE A 218 -7.76 4.22 -5.12
C ILE A 218 -7.04 4.70 -6.37
N ASP A 219 -7.78 5.22 -7.35
CA ASP A 219 -7.22 5.80 -8.56
C ASP A 219 -6.25 6.96 -8.27
N SER A 220 -6.57 7.80 -7.28
CA SER A 220 -5.73 8.91 -6.85
C SER A 220 -4.45 8.42 -6.16
N ILE A 221 -4.55 7.56 -5.15
CA ILE A 221 -3.40 7.11 -4.35
C ILE A 221 -2.45 6.19 -5.13
N ILE A 222 -2.91 5.51 -6.18
CA ILE A 222 -2.01 4.74 -7.06
C ILE A 222 -1.04 5.67 -7.81
N GLU A 223 -1.39 6.95 -8.04
CA GLU A 223 -0.46 7.91 -8.62
C GLU A 223 0.75 8.16 -7.69
N ASP A 224 0.57 8.08 -6.36
CA ASP A 224 1.68 8.22 -5.40
C ASP A 224 2.72 7.10 -5.58
N SER A 225 2.27 5.88 -5.91
CA SER A 225 3.17 4.77 -6.28
C SER A 225 3.95 5.05 -7.57
N ILE A 226 3.32 5.67 -8.58
CA ILE A 226 3.97 6.06 -9.84
C ILE A 226 4.98 7.19 -9.59
N GLU A 227 4.58 8.21 -8.84
CA GLU A 227 5.43 9.34 -8.50
C GLU A 227 6.65 8.88 -7.70
N MET A 228 6.47 7.96 -6.75
CA MET A 228 7.56 7.35 -6.01
C MET A 228 8.59 6.73 -6.95
N HIS A 229 8.16 5.92 -7.93
CA HIS A 229 9.09 5.38 -8.92
C HIS A 229 9.76 6.49 -9.75
N TYR A 230 9.02 7.51 -10.17
CA TYR A 230 9.60 8.63 -10.92
C TYR A 230 10.71 9.32 -10.13
N ARG A 231 10.51 9.58 -8.84
CA ARG A 231 11.52 10.14 -7.93
C ARG A 231 12.74 9.21 -7.79
N LEU A 232 12.53 7.89 -7.73
CA LEU A 232 13.60 6.90 -7.65
C LEU A 232 14.45 6.82 -8.93
N THR A 233 13.85 7.05 -10.10
CA THR A 233 14.54 7.03 -11.41
C THR A 233 15.15 8.37 -11.80
N HIS A 234 14.62 9.47 -11.26
CA HIS A 234 15.10 10.83 -11.51
C HIS A 234 15.51 11.54 -10.21
N PRO A 235 16.43 10.97 -9.41
CA PRO A 235 16.84 11.58 -8.15
C PRO A 235 17.51 12.94 -8.41
N ILE A 236 16.88 13.98 -7.86
CA ILE A 236 17.25 15.41 -8.00
C ILE A 236 18.39 15.77 -7.02
N SER A 237 18.58 14.95 -5.97
CA SER A 237 19.71 14.91 -5.02
C SER A 237 19.76 13.51 -4.39
N ASP A 238 20.84 13.13 -3.70
CA ASP A 238 20.95 11.88 -2.90
C ASP A 238 21.12 10.54 -3.64
N ARG A 239 21.52 10.57 -4.93
CA ARG A 239 21.99 9.37 -5.67
C ARG A 239 23.05 8.57 -4.91
N VAL A 240 23.90 9.28 -4.16
CA VAL A 240 24.97 8.68 -3.36
C VAL A 240 24.41 8.04 -2.09
N GLU A 241 23.39 8.62 -1.44
CA GLU A 241 22.81 8.06 -0.21
C GLU A 241 22.08 6.73 -0.45
N ILE A 242 21.36 6.60 -1.58
CA ILE A 242 20.73 5.33 -2.02
C ILE A 242 21.78 4.22 -2.20
N LEU A 243 23.02 4.61 -2.49
CA LEU A 243 24.16 3.72 -2.72
C LEU A 243 25.12 3.65 -1.51
N GLN A 244 24.94 4.49 -0.49
CA GLN A 244 25.76 4.52 0.72
C GLN A 244 25.51 3.24 1.53
N GLY A 245 26.60 2.53 1.87
CA GLY A 245 26.55 1.22 2.53
C GLY A 245 26.59 0.03 1.57
N LYS A 246 26.27 0.23 0.28
CA LYS A 246 26.36 -0.79 -0.78
C LYS A 246 27.59 -0.62 -1.67
N ILE A 247 28.09 0.60 -1.78
CA ILE A 247 29.36 0.92 -2.45
C ILE A 247 30.54 0.71 -1.48
N LYS A 248 31.51 -0.13 -1.89
CA LYS A 248 32.84 -0.17 -1.26
C LYS A 248 33.76 0.81 -1.99
N GLU A 249 34.50 1.61 -1.22
CA GLU A 249 35.55 2.49 -1.73
C GLU A 249 36.85 1.67 -1.95
N PRO A 250 37.54 1.81 -3.11
CA PRO A 250 37.19 2.69 -4.24
C PRO A 250 36.08 2.09 -5.12
N PHE A 251 35.13 2.94 -5.51
CA PHE A 251 34.01 2.54 -6.37
C PHE A 251 34.41 2.51 -7.85
N SER A 252 34.11 1.42 -8.55
CA SER A 252 34.34 1.32 -10.00
C SER A 252 33.04 1.17 -10.79
N ARG A 253 33.09 1.55 -12.07
CA ARG A 253 32.00 1.28 -13.03
C ARG A 253 31.60 -0.19 -13.07
N LYS A 254 32.56 -1.10 -12.88
CA LYS A 254 32.30 -2.55 -12.85
C LYS A 254 31.46 -2.94 -11.63
N ASP A 255 31.67 -2.27 -10.50
CA ASP A 255 30.86 -2.47 -9.28
C ASP A 255 29.46 -1.91 -9.46
N TYR A 256 29.31 -0.75 -10.10
CA TYR A 256 28.01 -0.18 -10.48
C TYR A 256 27.21 -1.14 -11.39
N MET A 257 27.84 -1.66 -12.44
CA MET A 257 27.16 -2.54 -13.41
C MET A 257 26.81 -3.91 -12.82
N LYS A 258 27.69 -4.47 -11.98
CA LYS A 258 27.41 -5.70 -11.23
C LYS A 258 26.28 -5.52 -10.22
N TYR A 259 26.21 -4.36 -9.56
CA TYR A 259 25.17 -4.08 -8.56
C TYR A 259 23.77 -4.06 -9.17
N TYR A 260 23.63 -3.46 -10.34
CA TYR A 260 22.36 -3.32 -11.03
C TYR A 260 22.04 -4.48 -11.99
N ASP A 261 22.83 -5.56 -11.92
CA ASP A 261 22.77 -6.73 -12.80
C ASP A 261 22.63 -6.36 -14.30
N ILE A 262 23.27 -5.24 -14.66
CA ILE A 262 23.31 -4.75 -16.02
C ILE A 262 24.38 -5.60 -16.70
N SER A 263 23.95 -6.51 -17.57
CA SER A 263 24.83 -7.41 -18.32
C SER A 263 26.02 -6.65 -18.92
N THR A 264 27.21 -7.23 -18.79
CA THR A 264 28.48 -6.66 -19.29
C THR A 264 28.55 -6.68 -20.80
#